data_AF-A0A3B5MA23-F1
#
_entry.id   AF-A0A3B5MA23-F1
#
_cell.length_a   1.000
_cell.length_b   1.000
_cell.length_c   1.000
_cell.angle_alpha   90.00
_cell.angle_beta   90.00
_cell.angle_gamma   90.00
#
_symmetry.space_group_name_H-M   'P 1'
#
loop_
_entity.id
_entity.type
_entity.pdbx_description
1 polymer ?
#
loop_
_entity_poly.entity_id
_entity_poly.type
_entity_poly.pdbx_seq_one_letter_code
_entity_poly.pdbx_strand_id
1 'polypeptide(L)'
;MLGLCLLFLCRHSDHQQAMAERVSLASMLARSQSQLPAKRMKDSFLEVHLPLGSEPALREKYLTNHNTVRFGRILEDLDSLAVLISYSHTYNPALKRSPLSIVTALVDKIDMRQHVIYPDCDIKFTGQVTWVGRSSIEAKMHMSQYRDGAYAPVLDATFVMVARDPGNKRY
;
A
#
# COMPACT_ATOMS: atom_id res chain seq x y z
N MET A 1 -12.37 -35.54 16.83
CA MET A 1 -11.06 -35.44 17.52
C MET A 1 -10.26 -34.35 16.81
N LEU A 2 -9.96 -33.25 17.54
CA LEU A 2 -8.99 -32.17 17.23
C LEU A 2 -9.20 -31.39 15.91
N GLY A 3 -9.31 -30.07 15.86
CA GLY A 3 -9.14 -29.04 16.88
C GLY A 3 -9.85 -27.75 16.44
N LEU A 4 -10.83 -27.35 17.23
CA LEU A 4 -11.27 -25.98 17.38
C LEU A 4 -10.33 -25.33 18.43
N CYS A 5 -10.10 -24.02 18.32
CA CYS A 5 -9.40 -23.14 19.27
C CYS A 5 -7.95 -22.79 18.91
N LEU A 6 -7.79 -21.73 18.11
CA LEU A 6 -6.53 -20.98 17.98
C LEU A 6 -6.79 -19.46 18.07
N LEU A 7 -7.67 -19.03 18.98
CA LEU A 7 -8.04 -17.62 19.15
C LEU A 7 -7.85 -17.03 20.54
N PHE A 8 -7.30 -17.77 21.51
CA PHE A 8 -7.00 -17.21 22.82
C PHE A 8 -5.71 -17.82 23.39
N LEU A 9 -4.58 -17.18 23.12
CA LEU A 9 -3.35 -17.26 23.93
C LEU A 9 -2.37 -16.17 23.43
N CYS A 10 -2.78 -14.90 23.45
CA CYS A 10 -1.81 -13.81 23.45
C CYS A 10 -1.16 -13.84 24.84
N ARG A 11 0.07 -14.37 24.94
CA ARG A 11 0.75 -14.51 26.24
C ARG A 11 0.99 -13.11 26.81
N HIS A 12 0.87 -12.97 28.13
CA HIS A 12 1.21 -11.74 28.85
C HIS A 12 2.60 -11.18 28.47
N SER A 13 3.55 -12.07 28.15
CA SER A 13 4.89 -11.74 27.63
C SER A 13 4.85 -11.03 26.27
N ASP A 14 4.01 -11.48 25.34
CA ASP A 14 3.89 -10.88 24.00
C ASP A 14 3.27 -9.48 24.09
N HIS A 15 2.32 -9.31 25.01
CA HIS A 15 1.72 -8.01 25.30
C HIS A 15 2.74 -7.04 25.91
N GLN A 16 3.56 -7.49 26.88
CA GLN A 16 4.63 -6.65 27.46
C GLN A 16 5.70 -6.29 26.43
N GLN A 17 6.09 -7.22 25.56
CA GLN A 17 7.02 -6.98 24.47
C GLN A 17 6.45 -5.98 23.45
N ALA A 18 5.19 -6.15 23.05
CA ALA A 18 4.50 -5.21 22.16
C ALA A 18 4.37 -3.81 22.77
N MET A 19 4.12 -3.70 24.09
CA MET A 19 4.10 -2.40 24.78
C MET A 19 5.48 -1.74 24.82
N ALA A 20 6.54 -2.49 25.14
CA ALA A 20 7.91 -1.97 25.14
C ALA A 20 8.33 -1.49 23.75
N GLU A 21 7.93 -2.21 22.71
CA GLU A 21 8.14 -1.83 21.31
C GLU A 21 7.37 -0.58 20.89
N ARG A 22 6.14 -0.37 21.38
CA ARG A 22 5.38 0.85 21.12
C ARG A 22 6.02 2.06 21.78
N VAL A 23 6.50 1.90 23.02
CA VAL A 23 7.22 2.96 23.74
C VAL A 23 8.52 3.33 23.02
N SER A 24 9.28 2.34 22.53
CA SER A 24 10.52 2.61 21.80
C SER A 24 10.29 3.28 20.44
N LEU A 25 9.17 2.99 19.76
CA LEU A 25 8.79 3.70 18.53
C LEU A 25 8.33 5.14 18.78
N ALA A 26 7.60 5.37 19.88
CA ALA A 26 7.09 6.70 20.19
C ALA A 26 8.22 7.72 20.40
N SER A 27 9.38 7.30 20.91
CA SER A 27 10.54 8.17 21.07
C SER A 27 11.24 8.53 19.76
N MET A 28 10.98 7.79 18.66
CA MET A 28 11.53 8.05 17.32
C MET A 28 10.68 9.03 16.50
N LEU A 29 9.48 9.40 16.99
CA LEU A 29 8.61 10.34 16.32
C LEU A 29 9.19 11.77 16.36
N ALA A 30 8.98 12.52 15.29
CA ALA A 30 9.28 13.95 15.33
C ALA A 30 8.28 14.66 16.26
N ARG A 31 8.75 15.69 16.96
CA ARG A 31 7.93 16.42 17.94
C ARG A 31 7.01 17.44 17.28
N SER A 32 7.28 17.79 16.02
CA SER A 32 6.53 18.78 15.26
C SER A 32 6.72 18.60 13.75
N GLN A 33 5.77 19.10 12.96
CA GLN A 33 5.81 19.04 11.49
C GLN A 33 7.07 19.71 10.92
N SER A 34 7.55 20.80 11.54
CA SER A 34 8.73 21.54 11.08
C SER A 34 10.03 20.76 11.19
N GLN A 35 10.05 19.65 11.93
CA GLN A 35 11.21 18.76 12.03
C GLN A 35 11.22 17.68 10.95
N LEU A 36 10.14 17.54 10.17
CA LEU A 36 10.09 16.58 9.09
C LEU A 36 10.83 17.14 7.86
N PRO A 37 11.67 16.32 7.21
CA PRO A 37 12.36 16.75 6.01
C PRO A 37 11.36 16.97 4.88
N ALA A 38 11.57 18.02 4.08
CA ALA A 38 10.85 18.19 2.83
C ALA A 38 11.22 17.05 1.86
N LYS A 39 10.21 16.46 1.22
CA LYS A 39 10.35 15.39 0.24
C LYS A 39 9.74 15.83 -1.09
N ARG A 40 10.33 15.40 -2.20
CA ARG A 40 9.78 15.59 -3.54
C ARG A 40 8.91 14.38 -3.89
N MET A 41 7.94 14.58 -4.77
CA MET A 41 7.06 13.49 -5.25
C MET A 41 7.87 12.28 -5.76
N LYS A 42 8.91 12.56 -6.56
CA LYS A 42 9.81 11.53 -7.13
C LYS A 42 10.55 10.70 -6.10
N ASP A 43 10.73 11.21 -4.87
CA ASP A 43 11.42 10.46 -3.81
C ASP A 43 10.53 9.30 -3.28
N SER A 44 9.24 9.30 -3.63
CA SER A 44 8.26 8.24 -3.31
C SER A 44 7.72 7.52 -4.56
N PHE A 45 8.30 7.78 -5.73
CA PHE A 45 7.87 7.12 -6.96
C PHE A 45 8.22 5.63 -6.92
N LEU A 46 7.23 4.79 -7.22
CA LEU A 46 7.37 3.34 -7.30
C LEU A 46 6.76 2.83 -8.60
N GLU A 47 7.37 1.77 -9.13
CA GLU A 47 6.88 0.99 -10.27
C GLU A 47 6.86 -0.48 -9.86
N VAL A 48 5.74 -1.15 -10.11
CA VAL A 48 5.52 -2.56 -9.78
C VAL A 48 4.91 -3.27 -10.98
N HIS A 49 5.46 -4.42 -11.33
CA HIS A 49 4.98 -5.26 -12.44
C HIS A 49 4.23 -6.46 -11.89
N LEU A 50 3.04 -6.71 -12.45
CA LEU A 50 2.19 -7.86 -12.16
C LEU A 50 2.08 -8.71 -13.44
N PRO A 51 2.83 -9.81 -13.54
CA PRO A 51 2.99 -10.57 -14.79
C PRO A 51 1.84 -11.55 -15.05
N LEU A 52 0.62 -11.05 -15.29
CA LEU A 52 -0.53 -11.92 -15.58
C LEU A 52 -0.41 -12.68 -16.91
N GLY A 53 0.20 -12.06 -17.93
CA GLY A 53 0.42 -12.70 -19.23
C GLY A 53 1.58 -13.67 -19.19
N SER A 54 2.69 -13.24 -18.59
CA SER A 54 3.95 -13.99 -18.56
C SER A 54 3.97 -15.13 -17.53
N GLU A 55 3.15 -15.07 -16.46
CA GLU A 55 3.11 -16.08 -15.39
C GLU A 55 1.71 -16.69 -15.18
N PRO A 56 1.37 -17.79 -15.89
CA PRO A 56 0.06 -18.43 -15.79
C PRO A 56 -0.34 -18.87 -14.37
N ALA A 57 0.61 -19.37 -13.57
CA ALA A 57 0.36 -19.82 -12.20
C ALA A 57 0.01 -18.66 -11.25
N LEU A 58 0.55 -17.46 -11.50
CA LEU A 58 0.16 -16.26 -10.77
C LEU A 58 -1.22 -15.81 -11.20
N ARG A 59 -1.47 -15.78 -12.52
CA ARG A 59 -2.73 -15.36 -13.13
C ARG A 59 -3.94 -16.08 -12.56
N GLU A 60 -3.87 -17.38 -12.27
CA GLU A 60 -4.96 -18.14 -11.65
C GLU A 60 -5.53 -17.47 -10.38
N LYS A 61 -4.67 -16.82 -9.58
CA LYS A 61 -5.07 -16.11 -8.35
C LYS A 61 -5.86 -14.83 -8.62
N TYR A 62 -5.83 -14.34 -9.85
CA TYR A 62 -6.49 -13.14 -10.33
C TYR A 62 -7.71 -13.44 -11.20
N LEU A 63 -8.03 -14.70 -11.53
CA LEU A 63 -9.16 -15.05 -12.40
C LEU A 63 -10.42 -15.43 -11.63
N THR A 64 -11.57 -14.96 -12.11
CA THR A 64 -12.88 -15.52 -11.75
C THR A 64 -13.10 -16.87 -12.43
N ASN A 65 -14.18 -17.56 -12.06
CA ASN A 65 -14.61 -18.80 -12.73
C ASN A 65 -15.01 -18.59 -14.21
N HIS A 66 -15.15 -17.33 -14.66
CA HIS A 66 -15.45 -16.95 -16.04
C HIS A 66 -14.22 -16.44 -16.80
N ASN A 67 -13.00 -16.71 -16.31
CA ASN A 67 -11.74 -16.24 -16.90
C ASN A 67 -11.62 -14.72 -17.06
N THR A 68 -12.30 -13.95 -16.22
CA THR A 68 -12.14 -12.49 -16.14
C THR A 68 -11.29 -12.10 -14.94
N VAL A 69 -10.60 -10.96 -15.01
CA VAL A 69 -9.79 -10.47 -13.89
C VAL A 69 -10.68 -10.06 -12.71
N ARG A 70 -10.36 -10.56 -11.52
CA ARG A 70 -10.99 -10.18 -10.25
C ARG A 70 -10.59 -8.75 -9.90
N PHE A 71 -11.46 -7.80 -10.21
CA PHE A 71 -11.19 -6.39 -9.90
C PHE A 71 -10.88 -6.15 -8.41
N GLY A 72 -11.52 -6.89 -7.49
CA GLY A 72 -11.21 -6.82 -6.06
C GLY A 72 -9.74 -7.12 -5.73
N ARG A 73 -9.09 -8.05 -6.45
CA ARG A 73 -7.65 -8.34 -6.25
C ARG A 73 -6.76 -7.20 -6.74
N ILE A 74 -7.16 -6.52 -7.81
CA ILE A 74 -6.48 -5.31 -8.27
C ILE A 74 -6.60 -4.19 -7.24
N LEU A 75 -7.76 -4.04 -6.58
CA LEU A 75 -7.95 -3.06 -5.51
C LEU A 75 -7.08 -3.38 -4.28
N GLU A 76 -6.95 -4.64 -3.91
CA GLU A 76 -6.05 -5.09 -2.83
C GLU A 76 -4.57 -4.76 -3.14
N ASP A 77 -4.14 -4.95 -4.39
CA ASP A 77 -2.79 -4.61 -4.84
C ASP A 77 -2.56 -3.08 -4.84
N LEU A 78 -3.55 -2.31 -5.29
CA LEU A 78 -3.49 -0.83 -5.24
C LEU A 78 -3.44 -0.31 -3.80
N ASP A 79 -4.20 -0.88 -2.87
CA ASP A 79 -4.14 -0.54 -1.45
C ASP A 79 -2.75 -0.82 -0.87
N SER A 80 -2.21 -2.00 -1.16
CA SER A 80 -0.86 -2.40 -0.75
C SER A 80 0.21 -1.46 -1.33
N LEU A 81 0.07 -1.07 -2.60
CA LEU A 81 0.97 -0.12 -3.25
C LEU A 81 0.87 1.28 -2.64
N ALA A 82 -0.33 1.77 -2.31
CA ALA A 82 -0.52 3.06 -1.64
C ALA A 82 0.17 3.09 -0.27
N VAL A 83 0.06 2.00 0.50
CA VAL A 83 0.78 1.81 1.76
C VAL A 83 2.30 1.87 1.53
N LEU A 84 2.80 1.15 0.52
CA LEU A 84 4.23 1.11 0.20
C LEU A 84 4.78 2.47 -0.24
N ILE A 85 4.05 3.19 -1.11
CA ILE A 85 4.37 4.57 -1.54
C ILE A 85 4.48 5.49 -0.32
N SER A 86 3.55 5.36 0.62
CA SER A 86 3.51 6.19 1.82
C SER A 86 4.67 5.88 2.78
N TYR A 87 5.03 4.61 2.94
CA TYR A 87 6.23 4.23 3.71
C TYR A 87 7.52 4.70 3.02
N SER A 88 7.59 4.63 1.69
CA SER A 88 8.71 5.18 0.93
C SER A 88 8.85 6.69 1.15
N HIS A 89 7.74 7.42 1.13
CA HIS A 89 7.73 8.87 1.37
C HIS A 89 8.19 9.24 2.79
N THR A 90 7.72 8.49 3.79
CA THR A 90 8.06 8.69 5.21
C THR A 90 9.38 8.02 5.62
N TYR A 91 10.08 7.38 4.68
CA TYR A 91 11.31 6.66 4.97
C TYR A 91 12.40 7.60 5.53
N ASN A 92 12.95 7.18 6.66
CA ASN A 92 14.04 7.83 7.35
C ASN A 92 15.21 6.85 7.50
N PRO A 93 16.34 7.05 6.77
CA PRO A 93 17.51 6.18 6.84
C PRO A 93 18.14 6.06 8.23
N ALA A 94 17.93 7.06 9.11
CA ALA A 94 18.46 7.04 10.47
C ALA A 94 17.69 6.08 11.40
N LEU A 95 16.49 5.63 11.00
CA LEU A 95 15.66 4.74 11.78
C LEU A 95 15.74 3.32 11.21
N LYS A 96 15.95 2.34 12.09
CA LYS A 96 15.95 0.92 11.71
C LYS A 96 14.58 0.43 11.23
N ARG A 97 13.50 1.06 11.71
CA ARG A 97 12.11 0.79 11.32
C ARG A 97 11.28 2.07 11.40
N SER A 98 10.21 2.15 10.60
CA SER A 98 9.30 3.29 10.69
C SER A 98 8.57 3.27 12.05
N PRO A 99 8.49 4.41 12.75
CA PRO A 99 7.66 4.55 13.96
C PRO A 99 6.19 4.82 13.64
N LEU A 100 5.85 5.01 12.37
CA LEU A 100 4.50 5.33 11.93
C LEU A 100 3.76 4.04 11.55
N SER A 101 2.47 4.00 11.90
CA SER A 101 1.52 3.06 11.31
C SER A 101 0.75 3.78 10.22
N ILE A 102 0.81 3.28 8.99
CA ILE A 102 0.08 3.84 7.85
C ILE A 102 -1.16 2.99 7.60
N VAL A 103 -2.30 3.66 7.52
CA VAL A 103 -3.59 3.02 7.23
C VAL A 103 -4.31 3.76 6.11
N THR A 104 -5.13 3.04 5.35
CA THR A 104 -6.03 3.63 4.37
C THR A 104 -7.16 4.35 5.09
N ALA A 105 -7.33 5.64 4.81
CA ALA A 105 -8.43 6.43 5.35
C ALA A 105 -9.60 6.51 4.35
N LEU A 106 -9.28 6.64 3.07
CA LEU A 106 -10.27 6.75 2.00
C LEU A 106 -9.67 6.25 0.68
N VAL A 107 -10.47 5.49 -0.07
CA VAL A 107 -10.28 5.30 -1.51
C VAL A 107 -11.12 6.37 -2.19
N ASP A 108 -10.47 7.45 -2.67
CA ASP A 108 -11.16 8.67 -3.09
C ASP A 108 -11.73 8.51 -4.50
N LYS A 109 -10.88 8.15 -5.46
CA LYS A 109 -11.26 8.05 -6.86
C LYS A 109 -10.60 6.88 -7.56
N ILE A 110 -11.38 6.12 -8.32
CA ILE A 110 -10.91 5.11 -9.26
C ILE A 110 -11.54 5.40 -10.62
N ASP A 111 -10.74 5.86 -11.56
CA ASP A 111 -11.16 6.20 -12.91
C ASP A 111 -10.74 5.10 -13.88
N MET A 112 -11.70 4.36 -14.40
CA MET A 112 -11.45 3.38 -15.46
C MET A 112 -11.34 4.10 -16.81
N ARG A 113 -10.17 4.04 -17.44
CA ARG A 113 -9.96 4.52 -18.81
C ARG A 113 -10.34 3.47 -19.85
N GLN A 114 -10.23 2.19 -19.49
CA GLN A 114 -10.70 1.06 -20.27
C GLN A 114 -11.64 0.21 -19.41
N HIS A 115 -12.72 -0.30 -20.00
CA HIS A 115 -13.73 -1.09 -19.27
C HIS A 115 -13.37 -2.58 -19.13
N VAL A 116 -12.24 -3.00 -19.71
CA VAL A 116 -11.79 -4.40 -19.73
C VAL A 116 -10.34 -4.45 -19.26
N ILE A 117 -10.07 -5.35 -18.32
CA ILE A 117 -8.72 -5.72 -17.89
C ILE A 117 -8.45 -7.11 -18.46
N TYR A 118 -7.45 -7.21 -19.33
CA TYR A 118 -7.15 -8.46 -20.03
C TYR A 118 -6.41 -9.43 -19.09
N PRO A 119 -6.88 -10.68 -18.95
CA PRO A 119 -6.28 -11.65 -18.03
C PRO A 119 -4.90 -12.14 -18.48
N ASP A 120 -4.59 -12.04 -19.77
CA ASP A 120 -3.39 -12.53 -20.43
C ASP A 120 -2.39 -11.43 -20.79
N CYS A 121 -2.58 -10.22 -20.26
CA CYS A 121 -1.70 -9.09 -20.46
C CYS A 121 -1.05 -8.65 -19.16
N ASP A 122 0.28 -8.49 -19.18
CA ASP A 122 1.03 -8.00 -18.02
C ASP A 122 0.59 -6.59 -17.63
N ILE A 123 0.56 -6.35 -16.32
CA ILE A 123 0.10 -5.10 -15.73
C ILE A 123 1.30 -4.38 -15.13
N LYS A 124 1.36 -3.08 -15.34
CA LYS A 124 2.31 -2.19 -14.66
C LYS A 124 1.56 -1.16 -13.85
N PHE A 125 1.84 -1.15 -12.56
CA PHE A 125 1.45 -0.09 -11.64
C PHE A 125 2.58 0.90 -11.48
N THR A 126 2.26 2.17 -11.49
CA THR A 126 3.17 3.24 -11.08
C THR A 126 2.45 4.13 -10.09
N GLY A 127 3.16 4.77 -9.18
CA GLY A 127 2.53 5.70 -8.27
C GLY A 127 3.52 6.49 -7.44
N GLN A 128 3.02 7.56 -6.83
CA GLN A 128 3.80 8.46 -6.00
C GLN A 128 2.87 9.27 -5.09
N VAL A 129 3.44 9.87 -4.05
CA VAL A 129 2.73 10.87 -3.26
C VAL A 129 2.54 12.13 -4.08
N THR A 130 1.30 12.63 -4.12
CA THR A 130 0.92 13.88 -4.80
C THR A 130 0.67 15.03 -3.85
N TRP A 131 0.25 14.73 -2.62
CA TRP A 131 0.00 15.73 -1.59
C TRP A 131 0.22 15.15 -0.19
N VAL A 132 0.65 16.00 0.75
CA VAL A 132 0.77 15.66 2.17
C VAL A 132 0.13 16.74 3.02
N GLY A 133 -0.67 16.31 4.00
CA GLY A 133 -1.20 17.15 5.06
C GLY A 133 -0.34 17.09 6.31
N ARG A 134 -0.99 17.25 7.48
CA ARG A 134 -0.34 17.00 8.77
C ARG A 134 -0.07 15.52 8.98
N SER A 135 -1.15 14.73 8.95
CA SER A 135 -1.13 13.28 9.14
C SER A 135 -1.55 12.50 7.88
N SER A 136 -2.05 13.19 6.87
CA SER A 136 -2.64 12.60 5.66
C SER A 136 -1.64 12.59 4.51
N ILE A 137 -1.70 11.55 3.69
CA ILE A 137 -0.85 11.35 2.52
C ILE A 137 -1.75 10.95 1.36
N GLU A 138 -1.78 11.74 0.29
CA GLU A 138 -2.46 11.39 -0.95
C GLU A 138 -1.49 10.64 -1.87
N ALA A 139 -1.83 9.41 -2.21
CA ALA A 139 -1.09 8.58 -3.14
C ALA A 139 -1.89 8.45 -4.44
N LYS A 140 -1.29 8.88 -5.55
CA LYS A 140 -1.85 8.72 -6.88
C LYS A 140 -1.13 7.59 -7.61
N MET A 141 -1.92 6.70 -8.20
CA MET A 141 -1.43 5.52 -8.89
C MET A 141 -2.03 5.44 -10.29
N HIS A 142 -1.24 4.91 -11.21
CA HIS A 142 -1.60 4.66 -12.60
C HIS A 142 -1.33 3.20 -12.92
N MET A 143 -2.34 2.55 -13.49
CA MET A 143 -2.25 1.17 -13.95
C MET A 143 -2.32 1.15 -15.47
N SER A 144 -1.41 0.39 -16.08
CA SER A 144 -1.35 0.20 -17.53
C SER A 144 -1.17 -1.29 -17.84
N GLN A 145 -1.62 -1.72 -19.00
CA GLN A 145 -1.41 -3.09 -19.49
C GLN A 145 -0.54 -3.10 -20.73
N TYR A 146 0.36 -4.07 -20.81
CA TYR A 146 1.18 -4.29 -21.99
C TYR A 146 0.37 -5.03 -23.05
N ARG A 147 0.16 -4.39 -24.20
CA ARG A 147 -0.59 -4.94 -25.32
C ARG A 147 -0.03 -4.40 -26.64
N ASP A 148 0.04 -5.25 -27.66
CA ASP A 148 0.44 -4.86 -29.02
C ASP A 148 1.78 -4.08 -29.07
N GLY A 149 2.73 -4.44 -28.19
CA GLY A 149 4.06 -3.83 -28.13
C GLY A 149 4.18 -2.55 -27.28
N ALA A 150 3.10 -2.09 -26.63
CA ALA A 150 3.11 -0.88 -25.83
C ALA A 150 2.26 -1.00 -24.54
N TYR A 151 2.57 -0.16 -23.54
CA TYR A 151 1.70 -0.02 -22.37
C TYR A 151 0.55 0.95 -22.65
N ALA A 152 -0.68 0.47 -22.55
CA ALA A 152 -1.88 1.27 -22.63
C ALA A 152 -2.45 1.55 -21.23
N PRO A 153 -2.86 2.79 -20.91
CA PRO A 153 -3.40 3.11 -19.59
C PRO A 153 -4.79 2.50 -19.40
N VAL A 154 -5.04 1.92 -18.23
CA VAL A 154 -6.27 1.17 -17.90
C VAL A 154 -7.07 1.85 -16.80
N LEU A 155 -6.43 2.26 -15.70
CA LEU A 155 -7.08 3.02 -14.64
C LEU A 155 -6.13 4.01 -13.96
N ASP A 156 -6.73 5.03 -13.36
CA ASP A 156 -6.08 5.92 -12.39
C ASP A 156 -6.76 5.75 -11.02
N ALA A 157 -5.98 5.76 -9.95
CA ALA A 157 -6.47 5.62 -8.60
C ALA A 157 -5.88 6.69 -7.68
N THR A 158 -6.71 7.22 -6.77
CA THR A 158 -6.30 8.18 -5.72
C THR A 158 -6.73 7.63 -4.37
N PHE A 159 -5.75 7.41 -3.51
CA PHE A 159 -5.93 6.85 -2.17
C PHE A 159 -5.44 7.88 -1.16
N VAL A 160 -6.20 8.09 -0.09
CA VAL A 160 -5.80 8.93 1.04
C VAL A 160 -5.43 8.01 2.20
N MET A 161 -4.17 8.10 2.58
CA MET A 161 -3.57 7.35 3.68
C MET A 161 -3.44 8.27 4.90
N VAL A 162 -3.41 7.68 6.10
CA VAL A 162 -3.17 8.39 7.35
C VAL A 162 -2.02 7.73 8.10
N ALA A 163 -1.02 8.54 8.42
CA ALA A 163 0.04 8.18 9.36
C ALA A 163 -0.47 8.33 10.80
N ARG A 164 -0.24 7.30 11.60
CA ARG A 164 -0.60 7.22 13.01
C ARG A 164 0.64 6.96 13.85
N ASP A 165 0.61 7.47 15.07
CA ASP A 165 1.62 7.14 16.06
C ASP A 165 1.47 5.68 16.55
N PRO A 166 2.48 5.13 17.27
CA PRO A 166 2.40 3.79 17.86
C PRO A 166 1.29 3.61 18.91
N GLY A 167 0.74 4.72 19.43
CA GLY A 167 -0.42 4.75 20.31
C GLY A 167 -1.76 4.81 19.58
N ASN A 168 -1.74 4.71 18.24
CA ASN A 168 -2.90 4.80 17.34
C ASN A 168 -3.61 6.17 17.35
N LYS A 169 -2.91 7.24 17.74
CA LYS A 169 -3.39 8.63 17.62
C LYS A 169 -2.95 9.22 16.28
N ARG A 170 -3.66 10.24 15.83
CA ARG A 170 -3.29 11.00 14.62
C ARG A 170 -1.98 11.74 14.89
N TYR A 171 -1.00 11.54 14.02
CA TYR A 171 0.33 12.12 14.11
C TYR A 171 0.41 13.44 13.34
#